data_AF-A0A4Y2E6Z1-F1
#
_entry.id   AF-A0A4Y2E6Z1-F1
#
_cell.length_a   1.000
_cell.length_b   1.000
_cell.length_c   1.000
_cell.angle_alpha   90.00
_cell.angle_beta   90.00
_cell.angle_gamma   90.00
#
_symmetry.space_group_name_H-M   'P 1'
#
loop_
_entity.id
_entity.type
_entity.pdbx_description
1 polymer ?
#
loop_
_entity_poly.entity_id
_entity_poly.type
_entity_poly.pdbx_seq_one_letter_code
_entity_poly.pdbx_strand_id
1 'polypeptide(L)'
;MNILNNGRFGMAAGMSGTMRAAIEKAADYVANRQQFGNKICSYSTIQEKLFRMCMLQYVTESMGYMVSGNMDRGYVDFQLEAAISKVYASEDAWYVVDEAIQILDGMGFMRSAGLERVLRDLRILRIFEGTNDILRLFIALTGLQLTGSHLNKLQKAFKNPTANLGFILEEGFRRAKRVIGLSSPPSLSDHIHPKFSDSGAVVSSNIEKSLAININVLMNFIIL
;
A
#
# COMPACT_ATOMS: atom_id res chain seq x y z
N MET A 1 14.78 13.71 -9.73
CA MET A 1 13.86 12.61 -9.37
C MET A 1 12.44 12.76 -9.96
N ASN A 2 12.16 13.74 -10.84
CA ASN A 2 10.79 13.95 -11.35
C ASN A 2 10.38 12.94 -12.43
N ILE A 3 11.32 12.45 -13.25
CA ILE A 3 11.04 11.52 -14.35
C ILE A 3 10.58 10.15 -13.82
N LEU A 4 11.32 9.56 -12.86
CA LEU A 4 10.97 8.27 -12.27
C LEU A 4 9.64 8.32 -11.50
N ASN A 5 9.36 9.42 -10.79
CA ASN A 5 8.10 9.58 -10.08
C ASN A 5 6.91 9.61 -11.05
N ASN A 6 7.07 10.20 -12.24
CA ASN A 6 6.05 10.22 -13.26
C ASN A 6 5.84 8.83 -13.89
N GLY A 7 6.89 8.02 -14.07
CA GLY A 7 6.76 6.68 -14.69
C GLY A 7 6.16 5.59 -13.79
N ARG A 8 6.25 5.73 -12.46
CA ARG A 8 5.92 4.64 -11.50
C ARG A 8 4.46 4.19 -11.50
N PHE A 9 3.49 5.09 -11.72
CA PHE A 9 2.07 4.71 -11.76
C PHE A 9 1.77 3.78 -12.94
N GLY A 10 2.48 3.95 -14.08
CA GLY A 10 2.33 3.11 -15.26
C GLY A 10 2.68 1.65 -14.99
N MET A 11 3.59 1.40 -14.03
CA MET A 11 3.90 0.04 -13.60
C MET A 11 2.72 -0.61 -12.88
N ALA A 12 2.04 0.12 -11.98
CA ALA A 12 0.86 -0.39 -11.30
C ALA A 12 -0.28 -0.71 -12.28
N ALA A 13 -0.50 0.16 -13.27
CA ALA A 13 -1.47 -0.09 -14.34
C ALA A 13 -1.14 -1.35 -15.16
N GLY A 14 0.11 -1.48 -15.62
CA GLY A 14 0.57 -2.65 -16.39
C GLY A 14 0.47 -3.95 -15.59
N MET A 15 0.88 -3.94 -14.32
CA MET A 15 0.86 -5.11 -13.46
C MET A 15 -0.56 -5.51 -13.03
N SER A 16 -1.49 -4.55 -12.89
CA SER A 16 -2.92 -4.86 -12.76
C SER A 16 -3.44 -5.72 -13.92
N GLY A 17 -3.11 -5.32 -15.16
CA GLY A 17 -3.48 -6.08 -16.36
C GLY A 17 -2.87 -7.48 -16.37
N THR A 18 -1.59 -7.61 -16.00
CA THR A 18 -0.92 -8.90 -15.87
C THR A 18 -1.60 -9.81 -14.86
N MET A 19 -1.97 -9.28 -13.69
CA MET A 19 -2.68 -10.03 -12.66
C MET A 19 -4.06 -10.49 -13.14
N ARG A 20 -4.82 -9.61 -13.79
CA ARG A 20 -6.14 -9.95 -14.35
C ARG A 20 -6.04 -11.14 -15.30
N ALA A 21 -5.09 -11.13 -16.23
CA ALA A 21 -4.88 -12.23 -17.17
C ALA A 21 -4.49 -13.55 -16.48
N ALA A 22 -3.66 -13.49 -15.43
CA ALA A 22 -3.28 -14.67 -14.67
C ALA A 22 -4.46 -15.24 -13.85
N ILE A 23 -5.28 -14.36 -13.25
CA ILE A 23 -6.50 -14.73 -12.52
C ILE A 23 -7.51 -15.39 -13.46
N GLU A 24 -7.75 -14.82 -14.64
CA GLU A 24 -8.66 -15.40 -15.65
C GLU A 24 -8.23 -16.82 -16.01
N LYS A 25 -6.94 -17.02 -16.29
CA LYS A 25 -6.40 -18.35 -16.59
C LYS A 25 -6.55 -19.34 -15.43
N ALA A 26 -6.33 -18.89 -14.20
CA ALA A 26 -6.51 -19.72 -13.01
C ALA A 26 -8.00 -20.07 -12.78
N ALA A 27 -8.89 -19.08 -12.94
CA ALA A 27 -10.34 -19.25 -12.80
C ALA A 27 -10.88 -20.27 -13.82
N ASP A 28 -10.47 -20.15 -15.08
CA ASP A 28 -10.84 -21.10 -16.14
C ASP A 28 -10.35 -22.52 -15.82
N TYR A 29 -9.11 -22.66 -15.34
CA TYR A 29 -8.57 -23.96 -14.97
C TYR A 29 -9.37 -24.61 -13.84
N VAL A 30 -9.65 -23.88 -12.75
CA VAL A 30 -10.35 -24.47 -11.59
C VAL A 30 -11.82 -24.79 -11.89
N ALA A 31 -12.45 -24.07 -12.82
CA ALA A 31 -13.82 -24.31 -13.23
C ALA A 31 -13.99 -25.61 -14.03
N ASN A 32 -12.90 -26.10 -14.63
CA ASN A 32 -12.92 -27.27 -15.52
C ASN A 32 -12.18 -28.48 -14.94
N ARG A 33 -11.15 -28.26 -14.11
CA ARG A 33 -10.34 -29.32 -13.52
C ARG A 33 -11.13 -30.06 -12.43
N GLN A 34 -11.25 -31.37 -12.58
CA GLN A 34 -11.79 -32.26 -11.54
C GLN A 34 -10.68 -33.06 -10.87
N GLN A 35 -10.77 -33.20 -9.56
CA GLN A 35 -9.90 -34.07 -8.78
C GLN A 35 -10.59 -34.48 -7.48
N PHE A 36 -10.26 -35.65 -6.95
CA PHE A 36 -10.92 -36.21 -5.76
C PHE A 36 -12.47 -36.17 -5.86
N GLY A 37 -12.99 -36.49 -7.05
CA GLY A 37 -14.43 -36.59 -7.32
C GLY A 37 -15.19 -35.28 -7.52
N ASN A 38 -14.56 -34.11 -7.41
CA ASN A 38 -15.22 -32.81 -7.58
C ASN A 38 -14.41 -31.85 -8.45
N LYS A 39 -15.04 -30.77 -8.93
CA LYS A 39 -14.30 -29.63 -9.51
C LYS A 39 -13.45 -28.97 -8.44
N ILE A 40 -12.19 -28.66 -8.74
CA ILE A 40 -11.29 -28.14 -7.70
C ILE A 40 -11.71 -26.77 -7.15
N CYS A 41 -12.54 -26.02 -7.89
CA CYS A 41 -13.15 -24.78 -7.40
C CYS A 41 -14.09 -24.96 -6.18
N SER A 42 -14.51 -26.19 -5.86
CA SER A 42 -15.30 -26.46 -4.65
C SER A 42 -14.47 -26.52 -3.37
N TYR A 43 -13.14 -26.59 -3.46
CA TYR A 43 -12.26 -26.67 -2.30
C TYR A 43 -11.93 -25.28 -1.76
N SER A 44 -12.07 -25.09 -0.44
CA SER A 44 -11.85 -23.81 0.23
C SER A 44 -10.44 -23.27 0.02
N THR A 45 -9.43 -24.12 -0.04
CA THR A 45 -8.04 -23.73 -0.30
C THR A 45 -7.85 -23.09 -1.68
N ILE A 46 -8.58 -23.56 -2.70
CA ILE A 46 -8.57 -22.96 -4.04
C ILE A 46 -9.34 -21.64 -4.04
N GLN A 47 -10.48 -21.59 -3.35
CA GLN A 47 -11.29 -20.37 -3.22
C GLN A 47 -10.51 -19.27 -2.50
N GLU A 48 -9.78 -19.60 -1.44
CA GLU A 48 -8.94 -18.65 -0.69
C GLU A 48 -7.83 -18.07 -1.56
N LYS A 49 -7.14 -18.91 -2.36
CA LYS A 49 -6.11 -18.44 -3.30
C LYS A 49 -6.70 -17.47 -4.32
N LEU A 50 -7.80 -17.85 -4.98
CA LEU A 50 -8.46 -16.97 -5.96
C LEU A 50 -8.95 -15.67 -5.33
N PHE A 51 -9.56 -15.74 -4.15
CA PHE A 51 -10.01 -14.56 -3.42
C PHE A 51 -8.85 -13.62 -3.12
N ARG A 52 -7.73 -14.15 -2.60
CA ARG A 52 -6.53 -13.36 -2.32
C ARG A 52 -5.95 -12.75 -3.59
N MET A 53 -5.88 -13.51 -4.68
CA MET A 53 -5.39 -12.99 -5.97
C MET A 53 -6.25 -11.82 -6.46
N CYS A 54 -7.58 -11.95 -6.42
CA CYS A 54 -8.51 -10.89 -6.80
C CYS A 54 -8.39 -9.65 -5.90
N MET A 55 -8.24 -9.82 -4.58
CA MET A 55 -8.03 -8.69 -3.67
C MET A 55 -6.76 -7.90 -4.00
N LEU A 56 -5.66 -8.59 -4.25
CA LEU A 56 -4.37 -7.93 -4.58
C LEU A 56 -4.46 -7.20 -5.92
N GLN A 57 -5.10 -7.81 -6.92
CA GLN A 57 -5.35 -7.14 -8.21
C GLN A 57 -6.22 -5.90 -8.04
N TYR A 58 -7.30 -5.97 -7.27
CA TYR A 58 -8.19 -4.84 -7.00
C TYR A 58 -7.47 -3.68 -6.31
N VAL A 59 -6.66 -3.97 -5.28
CA VAL A 59 -5.87 -2.97 -4.57
C VAL A 59 -4.86 -2.31 -5.51
N THR A 60 -4.12 -3.09 -6.29
CA THR A 60 -3.15 -2.57 -7.24
C THR A 60 -3.79 -1.71 -8.33
N GLU A 61 -4.92 -2.16 -8.90
CA GLU A 61 -5.69 -1.39 -9.88
C GLU A 61 -6.16 -0.06 -9.29
N SER A 62 -6.73 -0.10 -8.09
CA SER A 62 -7.21 1.08 -7.37
C SER A 62 -6.09 2.09 -7.15
N MET A 63 -4.90 1.63 -6.72
CA MET A 63 -3.74 2.50 -6.54
C MET A 63 -3.27 3.12 -7.86
N GLY A 64 -3.17 2.34 -8.94
CA GLY A 64 -2.73 2.83 -10.24
C GLY A 64 -3.63 3.94 -10.79
N TYR A 65 -4.94 3.73 -10.71
CA TYR A 65 -5.94 4.73 -11.16
C TYR A 65 -6.06 5.93 -10.22
N MET A 66 -5.86 5.74 -8.91
CA MET A 66 -5.83 6.87 -7.96
C MET A 66 -4.63 7.79 -8.21
N VAL A 67 -3.44 7.24 -8.41
CA VAL A 67 -2.22 8.06 -8.64
C VAL A 67 -2.29 8.78 -9.98
N SER A 68 -2.69 8.10 -11.06
CA SER A 68 -2.90 8.76 -12.36
C SER A 68 -3.98 9.84 -12.29
N GLY A 69 -5.09 9.58 -11.61
CA GLY A 69 -6.13 10.59 -11.38
C GLY A 69 -5.64 11.80 -10.58
N ASN A 70 -4.73 11.62 -9.63
CA ASN A 70 -4.09 12.75 -8.93
C ASN A 70 -3.19 13.56 -9.89
N MET A 71 -2.44 12.88 -10.75
CA MET A 71 -1.57 13.54 -11.74
C MET A 71 -2.39 14.35 -12.76
N ASP A 72 -3.48 13.79 -13.27
CA ASP A 72 -4.37 14.46 -14.24
C ASP A 72 -5.05 15.70 -13.65
N ARG A 73 -5.30 15.71 -12.33
CA ARG A 73 -5.84 16.87 -11.60
C ARG A 73 -4.78 17.93 -11.26
N GLY A 74 -3.52 17.72 -11.65
CA GLY A 74 -2.43 18.67 -11.41
C GLY A 74 -1.87 18.65 -9.98
N TYR A 75 -2.14 17.61 -9.18
CA TYR A 75 -1.46 17.45 -7.90
C TYR A 75 0.04 17.25 -8.13
N VAL A 76 0.86 17.96 -7.36
CA VAL A 76 2.33 17.94 -7.49
C VAL A 76 3.02 17.08 -6.43
N ASP A 77 2.32 16.74 -5.35
CA ASP A 77 2.81 15.87 -4.27
C ASP A 77 2.10 14.51 -4.34
N PHE A 78 2.72 13.58 -5.08
CA PHE A 78 2.24 12.20 -5.24
C PHE A 78 3.38 11.17 -5.18
N GLN A 79 4.57 11.60 -4.79
CA GLN A 79 5.78 10.79 -4.85
C GLN A 79 5.74 9.58 -3.90
N LEU A 80 5.05 9.72 -2.75
CA LEU A 80 4.85 8.65 -1.79
C LEU A 80 3.89 7.60 -2.35
N GLU A 81 2.74 8.03 -2.87
CA GLU A 81 1.72 7.18 -3.47
C GLU A 81 2.25 6.46 -4.71
N ALA A 82 3.06 7.13 -5.53
CA ALA A 82 3.74 6.52 -6.67
C ALA A 82 4.77 5.46 -6.24
N ALA A 83 5.52 5.69 -5.16
CA ALA A 83 6.45 4.69 -4.63
C ALA A 83 5.72 3.49 -4.00
N ILE A 84 4.67 3.74 -3.22
CA ILE A 84 3.83 2.70 -2.60
C ILE A 84 3.21 1.83 -3.67
N SER A 85 2.55 2.43 -4.67
CA SER A 85 1.89 1.70 -5.75
C SER A 85 2.86 0.83 -6.54
N LYS A 86 4.07 1.31 -6.84
CA LYS A 86 5.12 0.52 -7.50
C LYS A 86 5.49 -0.72 -6.67
N VAL A 87 5.79 -0.53 -5.38
CA VAL A 87 6.20 -1.62 -4.48
C VAL A 87 5.09 -2.66 -4.40
N TYR A 88 3.86 -2.25 -4.08
CA TYR A 88 2.70 -3.14 -3.99
C TYR A 88 2.48 -3.89 -5.28
N ALA A 89 2.32 -3.17 -6.39
CA ALA A 89 1.95 -3.78 -7.64
C ALA A 89 2.98 -4.80 -8.16
N SER A 90 4.28 -4.58 -7.89
CA SER A 90 5.34 -5.52 -8.28
C SER A 90 5.41 -6.79 -7.45
N GLU A 91 5.01 -6.73 -6.18
CA GLU A 91 4.98 -7.88 -5.28
C GLU A 91 3.65 -8.63 -5.38
N ASP A 92 2.55 -7.90 -5.51
CA ASP A 92 1.21 -8.43 -5.75
C ASP A 92 1.18 -9.21 -7.07
N ALA A 93 1.71 -8.65 -8.16
CA ALA A 93 1.77 -9.36 -9.43
C ALA A 93 2.64 -10.61 -9.38
N TRP A 94 3.77 -10.55 -8.67
CA TRP A 94 4.60 -11.72 -8.44
C TRP A 94 3.81 -12.82 -7.72
N TYR A 95 3.14 -12.47 -6.61
CA TYR A 95 2.34 -13.41 -5.84
C TYR A 95 1.18 -14.00 -6.67
N VAL A 96 0.45 -13.17 -7.40
CA VAL A 96 -0.70 -13.62 -8.21
C VAL A 96 -0.27 -14.58 -9.30
N VAL A 97 0.82 -14.32 -10.01
CA VAL A 97 1.29 -15.22 -11.08
C VAL A 97 1.87 -16.50 -10.49
N ASP A 98 2.56 -16.44 -9.37
CA ASP A 98 3.06 -17.61 -8.64
C ASP A 98 1.91 -18.51 -8.18
N GLU A 99 0.86 -17.94 -7.58
CA GLU A 99 -0.33 -18.69 -7.18
C GLU A 99 -1.13 -19.22 -8.37
N ALA A 100 -1.18 -18.50 -9.50
CA ALA A 100 -1.78 -19.02 -10.71
C ALA A 100 -1.03 -20.27 -11.20
N ILE A 101 0.30 -20.28 -11.17
CA ILE A 101 1.10 -21.48 -11.48
C ILE A 101 0.78 -22.61 -10.49
N GLN A 102 0.71 -22.30 -9.20
CA GLN A 102 0.39 -23.28 -8.17
C GLN A 102 -1.01 -23.89 -8.35
N ILE A 103 -2.01 -23.10 -8.76
CA ILE A 103 -3.38 -23.55 -9.04
C ILE A 103 -3.42 -24.44 -10.29
N LEU A 104 -2.63 -24.13 -11.32
CA LEU A 104 -2.52 -24.95 -12.53
C LEU A 104 -1.70 -26.23 -12.33
N ASP A 105 -1.12 -26.45 -11.15
CA ASP A 105 -0.25 -27.56 -10.80
C ASP A 105 0.90 -27.72 -11.83
N GLY A 106 1.23 -28.96 -12.22
CA GLY A 106 2.25 -29.25 -13.22
C GLY A 106 2.01 -28.56 -14.56
N MET A 107 0.77 -28.25 -14.93
CA MET A 107 0.47 -27.49 -16.16
C MET A 107 1.01 -26.06 -16.07
N GLY A 108 0.97 -25.43 -14.89
CA GLY A 108 1.47 -24.08 -14.66
C GLY A 108 2.97 -23.94 -14.94
N PHE A 109 3.74 -25.01 -14.74
CA PHE A 109 5.16 -25.08 -15.02
C PHE A 109 5.48 -25.26 -16.52
N MET A 110 4.51 -25.69 -17.33
CA MET A 110 4.72 -25.96 -18.75
C MET A 110 4.75 -24.67 -19.58
N ARG A 111 5.67 -24.59 -20.54
CA ARG A 111 5.77 -23.45 -21.48
C ARG A 111 4.47 -23.15 -22.22
N SER A 112 3.67 -24.18 -22.52
CA SER A 112 2.36 -24.03 -23.18
C SER A 112 1.35 -23.23 -22.33
N ALA A 113 1.47 -23.26 -21.00
CA ALA A 113 0.67 -22.40 -20.15
C ALA A 113 1.16 -20.94 -20.16
N GLY A 114 2.43 -20.68 -20.49
CA GLY A 114 2.96 -19.32 -20.63
C GLY A 114 3.08 -18.52 -19.33
N LEU A 115 2.58 -19.01 -18.19
CA LEU A 115 2.70 -18.35 -16.88
C LEU A 115 4.14 -18.31 -16.39
N GLU A 116 4.93 -19.36 -16.65
CA GLU A 116 6.37 -19.37 -16.33
C GLU A 116 7.12 -18.20 -16.98
N ARG A 117 6.73 -17.84 -18.21
CA ARG A 117 7.30 -16.69 -18.92
C ARG A 117 6.95 -15.40 -18.20
N VAL A 118 5.67 -15.21 -17.88
CA VAL A 118 5.21 -14.03 -17.16
C VAL A 118 5.92 -13.92 -15.80
N LEU A 119 6.07 -15.01 -15.05
CA LEU A 119 6.76 -15.00 -13.77
C LEU A 119 8.23 -14.56 -13.91
N ARG A 120 8.94 -15.08 -14.93
CA ARG A 120 10.30 -14.63 -15.24
C ARG A 120 10.36 -13.14 -15.60
N ASP A 121 9.42 -12.67 -16.41
CA ASP A 121 9.34 -11.27 -16.83
C ASP A 121 9.07 -10.34 -15.63
N LEU A 122 8.24 -10.77 -14.67
CA LEU A 122 7.91 -10.00 -13.47
C LEU A 122 9.09 -9.81 -12.51
N ARG A 123 10.10 -10.69 -12.53
CA ARG A 123 11.17 -10.69 -11.52
C ARG A 123 11.92 -9.36 -11.47
N ILE A 124 12.16 -8.75 -12.64
CA ILE A 124 12.91 -7.49 -12.74
C ILE A 124 12.10 -6.30 -12.20
N LEU A 125 10.77 -6.38 -12.16
CA LEU A 125 9.91 -5.26 -11.77
C LEU A 125 10.06 -4.86 -10.30
N ARG A 126 10.49 -5.82 -9.46
CA ARG A 126 10.85 -5.57 -8.05
C ARG A 126 12.21 -4.88 -7.87
N ILE A 127 12.99 -4.72 -8.95
CA ILE A 127 14.37 -4.23 -8.94
C ILE A 127 14.50 -2.91 -9.69
N PHE A 128 14.05 -2.83 -10.94
CA PHE A 128 14.19 -1.60 -11.75
C PHE A 128 13.21 -0.49 -11.30
N GLU A 129 13.38 0.73 -11.82
CA GLU A 129 12.59 1.92 -11.42
C GLU A 129 12.68 2.26 -9.91
N GLY A 130 13.79 1.85 -9.29
CA GLY A 130 14.03 1.85 -7.85
C GLY A 130 13.71 0.48 -7.25
N THR A 131 14.70 -0.14 -6.60
CA THR A 131 14.48 -1.42 -5.92
C THR A 131 13.43 -1.25 -4.83
N ASN A 132 12.61 -2.28 -4.59
CA ASN A 132 11.54 -2.17 -3.59
C ASN A 132 12.10 -1.87 -2.18
N ASP A 133 13.30 -2.34 -1.86
CA ASP A 133 13.97 -2.03 -0.59
C ASP A 133 14.32 -0.54 -0.46
N ILE A 134 14.88 0.05 -1.52
CA ILE A 134 15.18 1.49 -1.54
C ILE A 134 13.89 2.31 -1.53
N LEU A 135 12.85 1.88 -2.23
CA LEU A 135 11.56 2.57 -2.21
C LEU A 135 10.89 2.51 -0.84
N ARG A 136 10.99 1.40 -0.10
CA ARG A 136 10.51 1.33 1.29
C ARG A 136 11.22 2.32 2.20
N LEU A 137 12.55 2.44 2.07
CA LEU A 137 13.32 3.44 2.79
C LEU A 137 12.88 4.86 2.40
N PHE A 138 12.70 5.12 1.11
CA PHE A 138 12.20 6.40 0.61
C PHE A 138 10.82 6.74 1.19
N ILE A 139 9.87 5.80 1.19
CA ILE A 139 8.51 5.97 1.73
C ILE A 139 8.59 6.32 3.22
N ALA A 140 9.36 5.55 4.00
CA ALA A 140 9.50 5.78 5.43
C ALA A 140 10.14 7.14 5.72
N LEU A 141 11.28 7.45 5.11
CA LEU A 141 12.00 8.70 5.37
C LEU A 141 11.21 9.92 4.92
N THR A 142 10.62 9.87 3.73
CA THR A 142 9.84 11.00 3.18
C THR A 142 8.54 11.22 3.98
N GLY A 143 7.84 10.14 4.34
CA GLY A 143 6.64 10.24 5.19
C GLY A 143 6.93 10.83 6.58
N LEU A 144 8.13 10.61 7.12
CA LEU A 144 8.55 11.18 8.40
C LEU A 144 9.02 12.64 8.32
N GLN A 145 9.34 13.17 7.14
CA GLN A 145 9.86 14.55 7.00
C GLN A 145 8.90 15.61 7.54
N LEU A 146 7.60 15.47 7.27
CA LEU A 146 6.57 16.41 7.76
C LEU A 146 6.54 16.42 9.28
N THR A 147 6.43 15.24 9.91
CA THR A 147 6.43 15.09 11.37
C THR A 147 7.74 15.56 11.99
N GLY A 148 8.89 15.23 11.41
CA GLY A 148 10.19 15.66 11.87
C GLY A 148 10.37 17.18 11.82
N SER A 149 9.90 17.83 10.74
CA SER A 149 9.94 19.29 10.64
C SER A 149 9.09 19.99 11.72
N HIS A 150 7.94 19.41 12.05
CA HIS A 150 7.07 19.90 13.12
C HIS A 150 7.70 19.71 14.50
N LEU A 151 8.30 18.54 14.77
CA LEU A 151 9.04 18.29 16.02
C LEU A 151 10.25 19.21 16.19
N ASN A 152 10.98 19.49 15.12
CA ASN A 152 12.09 20.45 15.15
C ASN A 152 11.63 21.87 15.46
N LYS A 153 10.47 22.30 14.93
CA LYS A 153 9.86 23.59 15.29
C LYS A 153 9.48 23.64 16.77
N LEU A 154 8.87 22.57 17.29
CA LEU A 154 8.58 22.43 18.72
C LEU A 154 9.84 22.51 19.57
N GLN A 155 10.90 21.79 19.24
CA GLN A 155 12.16 21.82 19.98
C GLN A 155 12.76 23.23 20.02
N LYS A 156 12.77 23.95 18.88
CA LYS A 156 13.23 25.35 18.83
C LYS A 156 12.35 26.28 19.68
N ALA A 157 11.03 26.08 19.67
CA ALA A 157 10.12 26.82 20.52
C ALA A 157 10.43 26.62 22.01
N PHE A 158 10.68 25.37 22.44
CA PHE A 158 11.09 25.07 23.83
C PHE A 158 12.45 25.66 24.23
N LYS A 159 13.40 25.79 23.30
CA LYS A 159 14.69 26.45 23.55
C LYS A 159 14.53 27.96 23.83
N ASN A 160 13.49 28.60 23.26
CA ASN A 160 13.16 30.02 23.46
C ASN A 160 11.70 30.18 23.91
N PRO A 161 11.37 29.77 25.15
CA PRO A 161 9.99 29.61 25.59
C PRO A 161 9.23 30.93 25.72
N THR A 162 9.92 32.01 26.09
CA THR A 162 9.32 33.35 26.25
C THR A 162 8.79 33.93 24.94
N ALA A 163 9.46 33.65 23.82
CA ALA A 163 9.05 34.10 22.49
C ALA A 163 8.00 33.20 21.82
N ASN A 164 7.78 31.98 22.34
CA ASN A 164 6.96 30.96 21.70
C ASN A 164 5.87 30.38 22.62
N LEU A 165 5.53 31.10 23.70
CA LEU A 165 4.64 30.61 24.77
C LEU A 165 3.26 30.19 24.25
N GLY A 166 2.69 30.96 23.31
CA GLY A 166 1.39 30.65 22.70
C GLY A 166 1.38 29.31 21.94
N PHE A 167 2.41 29.06 21.13
CA PHE A 167 2.56 27.80 20.39
C PHE A 167 2.79 26.60 21.32
N ILE A 168 3.60 26.77 22.39
CA ILE A 168 3.86 25.71 23.38
C ILE A 168 2.59 25.36 24.15
N LEU A 169 1.83 26.35 24.60
CA LEU A 169 0.57 26.14 25.32
C LEU A 169 -0.48 25.46 24.44
N GLU A 170 -0.60 25.89 23.18
CA GLU A 170 -1.52 25.28 22.22
C GLU A 170 -1.19 23.80 21.97
N GLU A 171 0.10 23.48 21.78
CA GLU A 171 0.54 22.11 21.53
C GLU A 171 0.47 21.24 22.79
N GLY A 172 0.72 21.80 23.97
CA GLY A 172 0.49 21.15 25.26
C GLY A 172 -0.99 20.80 25.45
N PHE A 173 -1.89 21.73 25.13
CA PHE A 173 -3.34 21.51 25.21
C PHE A 173 -3.82 20.47 24.17
N ARG A 174 -3.27 20.53 22.95
CA ARG A 174 -3.59 19.57 21.88
C ARG A 174 -3.13 18.15 22.22
N ARG A 175 -1.93 18.00 22.80
CA ARG A 175 -1.40 16.71 23.28
C ARG A 175 -2.19 16.20 24.48
N ALA A 176 -2.52 17.05 25.44
CA ALA A 176 -3.37 16.70 26.57
C ALA A 176 -4.72 16.16 26.10
N LYS A 177 -5.39 16.84 25.15
CA LYS A 177 -6.63 16.36 24.51
C LYS A 177 -6.49 14.98 23.86
N ARG A 178 -5.37 14.67 23.22
CA ARG A 178 -5.10 13.33 22.66
C ARG A 178 -4.94 12.27 23.75
N VAL A 179 -4.14 12.53 24.77
CA VAL A 179 -3.85 11.57 25.84
C VAL A 179 -5.10 11.25 26.66
N ILE A 180 -5.97 12.24 26.88
CA ILE A 180 -7.23 12.06 27.61
C ILE A 180 -8.38 11.54 26.72
N GLY A 181 -8.10 11.17 25.46
CA GLY A 181 -9.10 10.62 24.53
C GLY A 181 -10.16 11.62 24.05
N LEU A 182 -9.95 12.92 24.25
CA LEU A 182 -10.85 13.99 23.84
C LEU A 182 -10.63 14.46 22.39
N SER A 183 -9.63 13.94 21.70
CA SER A 183 -9.54 14.04 20.24
C SER A 183 -10.05 12.75 19.62
N SER A 184 -11.11 12.83 18.83
CA SER A 184 -11.53 11.72 17.99
C SER A 184 -10.42 11.44 16.95
N PRO A 185 -10.13 10.17 16.62
CA PRO A 185 -9.34 9.86 15.43
C PRO A 185 -9.96 10.55 14.21
N PRO A 186 -9.17 10.86 13.18
CA PRO A 186 -9.71 11.41 11.94
C PRO A 186 -10.82 10.48 11.44
N SER A 187 -12.06 10.99 11.40
CA SER A 187 -13.21 10.22 10.96
C SER A 187 -13.25 10.20 9.44
N LEU A 188 -13.39 9.02 8.88
CA LEU A 188 -13.63 8.84 7.45
C LEU A 188 -15.13 8.78 7.13
N SER A 189 -16.01 8.90 8.14
CA SER A 189 -17.47 8.72 8.01
C SER A 189 -18.09 9.55 6.90
N ASP A 190 -17.60 10.77 6.70
CA ASP A 190 -18.17 11.73 5.74
C ASP A 190 -17.65 11.51 4.31
N HIS A 191 -16.64 10.65 4.15
CA HIS A 191 -15.94 10.38 2.89
C HIS A 191 -16.15 8.95 2.38
N ILE A 192 -16.81 8.09 3.17
CA ILE A 192 -17.08 6.69 2.82
C ILE A 192 -18.58 6.44 2.78
N HIS A 193 -18.99 5.49 1.95
CA HIS A 193 -20.37 5.05 1.95
C HIS A 193 -20.74 4.40 3.30
N PRO A 194 -21.94 4.63 3.88
CA PRO A 194 -22.32 4.15 5.22
C PRO A 194 -22.12 2.65 5.46
N LYS A 195 -22.29 1.83 4.42
CA LYS A 195 -22.04 0.37 4.47
C LYS A 195 -20.60 -0.02 4.84
N PHE A 196 -19.64 0.90 4.73
CA PHE A 196 -18.24 0.67 5.05
C PHE A 196 -17.82 1.34 6.36
N SER A 197 -18.75 1.75 7.22
CA SER A 197 -18.46 2.40 8.51
C SER A 197 -17.44 1.63 9.34
N ASP A 198 -17.61 0.31 9.43
CA ASP A 198 -16.78 -0.55 10.27
C ASP A 198 -15.36 -0.66 9.71
N SER A 199 -15.22 -0.83 8.39
CA SER A 199 -13.92 -0.80 7.72
C SER A 199 -13.26 0.58 7.82
N GLY A 200 -14.04 1.65 7.72
CA GLY A 200 -13.58 3.03 7.91
C GLY A 200 -13.02 3.25 9.31
N ALA A 201 -13.71 2.76 10.35
CA ALA A 201 -13.24 2.81 11.73
C ALA A 201 -11.92 2.06 11.93
N VAL A 202 -11.74 0.90 11.29
CA VAL A 202 -10.48 0.16 11.30
C VAL A 202 -9.35 0.98 10.66
N VAL A 203 -9.60 1.59 9.51
CA VAL A 203 -8.62 2.47 8.84
C VAL A 203 -8.26 3.67 9.73
N SER A 204 -9.25 4.37 10.29
CA SER A 204 -9.02 5.50 11.23
C SER A 204 -8.16 5.09 12.42
N SER A 205 -8.43 3.92 13.02
CA SER A 205 -7.65 3.38 14.13
C SER A 205 -6.21 3.07 13.72
N ASN A 206 -6.00 2.51 12.53
CA ASN A 206 -4.66 2.19 12.02
C ASN A 206 -3.84 3.44 11.71
N ILE A 207 -4.45 4.49 11.18
CA ILE A 207 -3.80 5.79 10.95
C ILE A 207 -3.31 6.38 12.27
N GLU A 208 -4.16 6.38 13.31
CA GLU A 208 -3.80 6.90 14.63
C GLU A 208 -2.63 6.13 15.25
N LYS A 209 -2.69 4.78 15.23
CA LYS A 209 -1.60 3.92 15.71
C LYS A 209 -0.29 4.18 14.97
N SER A 210 -0.35 4.30 13.64
CA SER A 210 0.83 4.58 12.81
C SER A 210 1.46 5.93 13.16
N LEU A 211 0.64 6.97 13.34
CA LEU A 211 1.12 8.30 13.74
C LEU A 211 1.81 8.27 15.12
N ALA A 212 1.23 7.56 16.10
CA ALA A 212 1.82 7.39 17.42
C ALA A 212 3.19 6.70 17.37
N ILE A 213 3.31 5.61 16.58
CA ILE A 213 4.57 4.90 16.39
C ILE A 213 5.62 5.83 15.76
N ASN A 214 5.25 6.57 14.70
CA ASN A 214 6.15 7.48 14.00
C ASN A 214 6.68 8.60 14.92
N ILE A 215 5.85 9.16 15.78
CA ILE A 215 6.26 10.18 16.76
C ILE A 215 7.24 9.59 17.78
N ASN A 216 6.96 8.39 18.30
CA ASN A 216 7.84 7.72 19.27
C ASN A 216 9.22 7.42 18.66
N VAL A 217 9.25 6.92 17.42
CA VAL A 217 10.50 6.68 16.68
C VAL A 217 11.29 7.98 16.57
N LEU A 218 10.67 9.07 16.10
CA LEU A 218 11.36 10.36 15.94
C LEU A 218 11.84 10.94 17.28
N MET A 219 11.06 10.80 18.35
CA MET A 219 11.47 11.29 19.67
C MET A 219 12.72 10.59 20.21
N ASN A 220 12.86 9.29 19.97
CA ASN A 220 14.06 8.54 20.37
C ASN A 220 15.33 9.05 19.66
N PHE A 221 15.20 9.64 18.46
CA PHE A 221 16.32 10.24 17.74
C PHE A 221 16.60 11.70 18.11
N ILE A 222 15.64 12.42 18.72
CA ILE A 222 15.79 13.83 19.11
C ILE A 222 16.29 13.98 20.56
N ILE A 223 16.13 12.94 21.40
CA ILE A 223 16.56 12.93 22.80
C ILE A 223 18.04 12.50 22.96
N LEU A 224 18.65 11.96 21.92
CA LEU A 224 20.10 11.74 21.81
C LEU A 224 20.80 12.97 21.21
#